data_AF-A0A534HYN0-F1
#
_entry.id   AF-A0A534HYN0-F1
#
_cell.length_a   1.000
_cell.length_b   1.000
_cell.length_c   1.000
_cell.angle_alpha   90.00
_cell.angle_beta   90.00
_cell.angle_gamma   90.00
#
_symmetry.space_group_name_H-M   'P 1'
#
loop_
_entity.id
_entity.type
_entity.pdbx_description
1 polymer ?
#
loop_
_entity_poly.entity_id
_entity_poly.type
_entity_poly.pdbx_seq_one_letter_code
_entity_poly.pdbx_strand_id
1 'polypeptide(L)'
;MALARWDSVEGSFMTYVERPETAMLVRQRLAENADDVDALFVLAAMEVQEGRVVEGLRILDYVLHLAPAYPGGWRFKASLHRMTGDVEGEEAAWERADESEE
;
A
#
# COMPACT_ATOMS: atom_id res chain seq x y z
N MET A 1 -21.13 19.54 -2.69
CA MET A 1 -19.95 19.64 -3.57
C MET A 1 -19.22 18.30 -3.51
N ALA A 2 -19.14 17.65 -4.68
CA ALA A 2 -18.45 16.42 -5.05
C ALA A 2 -18.03 15.42 -3.93
N LEU A 3 -18.90 14.43 -3.68
CA LEU A 3 -18.46 13.12 -3.22
C LEU A 3 -17.76 12.44 -4.40
N ALA A 4 -16.43 12.37 -4.37
CA ALA A 4 -15.67 11.57 -5.33
C ALA A 4 -16.10 10.11 -5.15
N ARG A 5 -16.77 9.58 -6.18
CA ARG A 5 -17.33 8.24 -6.21
C ARG A 5 -16.20 7.24 -6.48
N TRP A 6 -15.74 6.57 -5.43
CA TRP A 6 -14.72 5.50 -5.40
C TRP A 6 -15.17 4.17 -6.05
N ASP A 7 -16.06 4.21 -7.04
CA ASP A 7 -16.88 3.05 -7.44
C ASP A 7 -16.36 2.33 -8.70
N SER A 8 -15.12 2.56 -9.13
CA SER A 8 -14.59 1.92 -10.35
C SER A 8 -13.08 1.64 -10.28
N VAL A 9 -12.65 1.00 -9.20
CA VAL A 9 -11.40 0.22 -9.21
C VAL A 9 -11.77 -1.21 -8.83
N GLU A 10 -12.30 -1.96 -9.80
CA GLU A 10 -12.50 -3.40 -9.64
C GLU A 10 -11.14 -4.09 -9.54
N GLY A 11 -10.97 -4.84 -8.46
CA GLY A 11 -9.79 -5.69 -8.26
C GLY A 11 -9.46 -6.02 -6.81
N SER A 12 -10.45 -6.32 -5.96
CA SER A 12 -10.32 -7.19 -4.77
C SER A 12 -9.12 -7.00 -3.81
N PHE A 13 -8.49 -5.83 -3.71
CA PHE A 13 -7.41 -5.55 -2.75
C PHE A 13 -7.87 -4.71 -1.54
N MET A 14 -9.05 -4.09 -1.64
CA MET A 14 -9.52 -3.06 -0.72
C MET A 14 -10.67 -3.55 0.18
N THR A 15 -10.53 -4.77 0.71
CA THR A 15 -11.37 -5.27 1.82
C THR A 15 -10.52 -5.57 3.05
N TYR A 16 -9.53 -4.72 3.34
CA TYR A 16 -9.03 -4.61 4.71
C TYR A 16 -9.95 -3.66 5.48
N VAL A 17 -11.13 -4.21 5.81
CA VAL A 17 -12.14 -3.61 6.68
C VAL A 17 -11.44 -2.86 7.81
N GLU A 18 -11.84 -1.60 8.04
CA GLU A 18 -11.54 -0.82 9.23
C GLU A 18 -12.01 -1.59 10.48
N ARG A 19 -11.22 -2.59 10.87
CA ARG A 19 -11.38 -3.30 12.12
C ARG A 19 -10.45 -2.61 13.10
N PRO A 20 -10.96 -2.02 14.19
CA PRO A 20 -10.09 -1.45 15.24
C PRO A 20 -9.08 -2.47 15.77
N GLU A 21 -9.40 -3.76 15.63
CA GLU A 21 -8.54 -4.91 15.89
C GLU A 21 -7.28 -4.95 14.99
N THR A 22 -7.40 -4.58 13.71
CA THR A 22 -6.26 -4.53 12.77
C THR A 22 -5.25 -3.46 13.20
N ALA A 23 -5.72 -2.26 13.53
CA ALA A 23 -4.85 -1.18 13.97
C ALA A 23 -4.08 -1.55 15.25
N MET A 24 -4.76 -2.22 16.19
CA MET A 24 -4.15 -2.70 17.42
C MET A 24 -3.10 -3.78 17.15
N LEU A 25 -3.40 -4.76 16.29
CA LEU A 25 -2.48 -5.83 15.92
C LEU A 25 -1.24 -5.28 15.20
N VAL A 26 -1.41 -4.36 14.26
CA VAL A 26 -0.29 -3.70 13.56
C VAL A 26 0.63 -2.99 14.54
N ARG A 27 0.05 -2.22 15.48
CA ARG A 27 0.84 -1.53 16.52
C ARG A 27 1.59 -2.52 17.41
N GLN A 28 0.97 -3.63 17.78
CA GLN A 28 1.64 -4.66 18.58
C GLN A 28 2.83 -5.25 17.82
N ARG A 29 2.64 -5.67 16.56
CA ARG A 29 3.73 -6.24 15.76
C ARG A 29 4.87 -5.26 15.57
N LEU A 30 4.57 -3.99 15.28
CA LEU A 30 5.60 -2.96 15.10
C LEU A 30 6.32 -2.59 16.40
N ALA A 31 5.67 -2.77 17.56
CA ALA A 31 6.32 -2.60 18.85
C ALA A 31 7.29 -3.76 19.17
N GLU A 32 6.96 -4.98 18.72
CA GLU A 32 7.82 -6.17 18.87
C GLU A 32 8.94 -6.18 17.82
N ASN A 33 8.65 -5.76 16.59
CA ASN A 33 9.58 -5.66 15.48
C ASN A 33 9.21 -4.48 14.57
N ALA A 34 9.98 -3.40 14.63
CA ALA A 34 9.76 -2.20 13.83
C ALA A 34 9.89 -2.44 12.31
N ASP A 35 10.58 -3.50 11.90
CA ASP A 35 10.82 -3.88 10.51
C ASP A 35 9.93 -5.06 10.06
N ASP A 36 8.83 -5.35 10.78
CA ASP A 36 7.84 -6.33 10.33
C ASP A 36 7.18 -5.85 9.03
N VAL A 37 7.64 -6.38 7.90
CA VAL A 37 7.21 -5.98 6.55
C VAL A 37 5.72 -6.18 6.31
N ASP A 38 5.09 -7.18 6.93
CA ASP A 38 3.64 -7.39 6.82
C ASP A 38 2.88 -6.32 7.59
N ALA A 39 3.32 -5.99 8.80
CA ALA A 39 2.71 -4.95 9.60
C ALA A 39 2.89 -3.56 8.96
N LEU A 40 4.06 -3.28 8.39
CA LEU A 40 4.34 -2.06 7.63
C LEU A 40 3.47 -1.96 6.37
N PHE A 41 3.28 -3.06 5.63
CA PHE A 41 2.42 -3.07 4.45
C PHE A 41 0.96 -2.76 4.81
N VAL A 42 0.44 -3.38 5.89
CA VAL A 42 -0.91 -3.09 6.38
C VAL A 42 -1.02 -1.64 6.87
N LEU A 43 0.01 -1.11 7.55
CA LEU A 43 0.04 0.28 7.97
C LEU A 43 -0.03 1.23 6.75
N ALA A 44 0.75 0.97 5.70
CA ALA A 44 0.69 1.75 4.47
C ALA A 44 -0.73 1.77 3.87
N ALA A 45 -1.39 0.61 3.82
CA ALA A 45 -2.76 0.50 3.33
C ALA A 45 -3.77 1.27 4.20
N MET A 46 -3.58 1.28 5.53
CA MET A 46 -4.42 2.07 6.44
C MET A 46 -4.24 3.58 6.21
N GLU A 47 -3.00 4.04 6.09
CA GLU A 47 -2.68 5.46 5.83
C GLU A 47 -3.33 5.94 4.52
N VAL A 48 -3.27 5.13 3.45
CA VAL A 48 -3.93 5.44 2.17
C VAL A 48 -5.45 5.53 2.32
N GLN A 49 -6.08 4.59 3.05
CA GLN A 49 -7.52 4.59 3.29
C GLN A 49 -7.98 5.84 4.05
N GLU A 50 -7.16 6.33 4.99
CA GLU A 50 -7.42 7.58 5.71
C GLU A 50 -7.10 8.84 4.87
N GLY A 51 -6.79 8.68 3.57
CA GLY A 51 -6.49 9.76 2.65
C GLY A 51 -5.05 10.28 2.73
N ARG A 52 -4.20 9.70 3.58
CA ARG A 52 -2.78 10.04 3.73
C ARG A 52 -1.93 9.26 2.75
N VAL A 53 -2.23 9.43 1.47
CA VAL A 53 -1.60 8.68 0.35
C VAL A 53 -0.07 8.83 0.33
N VAL A 54 0.44 10.05 0.60
CA VAL A 54 1.89 10.31 0.63
C VAL A 54 2.59 9.52 1.74
N GLU A 55 1.97 9.42 2.92
CA GLU A 55 2.52 8.67 4.04
C GLU A 55 2.47 7.17 3.77
N GLY A 56 1.36 6.69 3.19
CA GLY A 56 1.25 5.30 2.74
C GLY A 56 2.31 4.92 1.71
N LEU A 57 2.56 5.78 0.71
CA LEU A 57 3.66 5.61 -0.26
C LEU A 57 5.02 5.54 0.43
N ARG A 58 5.28 6.44 1.38
CA ARG A 58 6.55 6.48 2.12
C ARG A 58 6.80 5.18 2.91
N ILE A 59 5.77 4.63 3.54
CA ILE A 59 5.86 3.37 4.29
C ILE A 59 6.03 2.20 3.31
N LEU A 60 5.30 2.20 2.20
CA LEU A 60 5.40 1.16 1.17
C LEU A 60 6.79 1.13 0.51
N ASP A 61 7.41 2.29 0.30
CA ASP A 61 8.80 2.38 -0.16
C ASP A 61 9.77 1.72 0.83
N TYR A 62 9.51 1.86 2.14
CA TYR A 62 10.30 1.18 3.15
C TYR A 62 10.09 -0.34 3.13
N VAL A 63 8.86 -0.81 2.94
CA VAL A 63 8.56 -2.24 2.74
C VAL A 63 9.34 -2.80 1.55
N LEU A 64 9.30 -2.12 0.41
CA LEU A 64 9.99 -2.55 -0.81
C LEU A 64 11.51 -2.41 -0.72
N HIS A 65 12.03 -1.55 0.16
CA HIS A 65 13.45 -1.50 0.47
C HIS A 65 13.90 -2.72 1.28
N LEU A 66 13.13 -3.11 2.30
CA LEU A 66 13.42 -4.28 3.15
C LEU A 66 13.17 -5.61 2.43
N ALA A 67 12.10 -5.66 1.64
CA ALA A 67 11.67 -6.84 0.90
C ALA A 67 11.29 -6.43 -0.55
N PRO A 68 12.27 -6.34 -1.47
CA PRO A 68 12.01 -5.96 -2.87
C PRO A 68 11.09 -6.93 -3.62
N ALA A 69 10.99 -8.18 -3.15
CA ALA A 69 10.08 -9.20 -3.69
C ALA A 69 8.79 -9.34 -2.87
N TYR A 70 8.43 -8.33 -2.05
CA TYR A 70 7.24 -8.41 -1.22
C TYR A 70 5.98 -8.57 -2.08
N PRO A 71 5.18 -9.63 -1.87
CA PRO A 71 4.02 -9.92 -2.71
C PRO A 71 3.04 -8.75 -2.76
N GLY A 72 2.72 -8.30 -3.97
CA GLY A 72 1.78 -7.20 -4.19
C GLY A 72 2.30 -5.80 -3.82
N GLY A 73 3.54 -5.67 -3.34
CA GLY A 73 4.13 -4.37 -2.98
C GLY A 73 4.24 -3.42 -4.17
N TRP A 74 4.84 -3.89 -5.28
CA TRP A 74 5.00 -3.08 -6.51
C TRP A 74 3.67 -2.73 -7.16
N ARG A 75 2.71 -3.66 -7.20
CA ARG A 75 1.36 -3.40 -7.70
C ARG A 75 0.60 -2.38 -6.86
N PHE A 76 0.76 -2.47 -5.54
CA PHE A 76 0.14 -1.49 -4.65
C PHE A 76 0.74 -0.12 -4.90
N LYS A 77 2.07 -0.02 -5.05
CA LYS A 77 2.76 1.24 -5.37
C LYS A 77 2.28 1.82 -6.71
N ALA A 78 2.15 1.01 -7.75
CA ALA A 78 1.61 1.44 -9.04
C ALA A 78 0.19 2.02 -8.90
N SER A 79 -0.66 1.35 -8.11
CA SER A 79 -2.02 1.83 -7.83
C SER A 79 -2.04 3.18 -7.11
N LEU A 80 -1.12 3.41 -6.18
CA LEU A 80 -1.00 4.70 -5.47
C LEU A 80 -0.50 5.83 -6.38
N HIS A 81 0.45 5.56 -7.27
CA HIS A 81 0.88 6.52 -8.29
C HIS A 81 -0.28 6.87 -9.25
N ARG A 82 -1.06 5.88 -9.69
CA ARG A 82 -2.28 6.11 -10.47
C ARG A 82 -3.29 7.02 -9.75
N MET A 83 -3.50 6.79 -8.45
CA MET A 83 -4.40 7.60 -7.63
C MET A 83 -3.96 9.07 -7.51
N THR A 84 -2.66 9.33 -7.56
CA THR A 84 -2.08 10.68 -7.48
C THR A 84 -1.89 11.34 -8.84
N GLY A 85 -2.11 10.60 -9.94
CA GLY A 85 -1.90 11.08 -11.31
C GLY A 85 -0.44 11.06 -11.75
N ASP A 86 0.43 10.37 -11.02
CA ASP A 86 1.84 10.18 -11.34
C ASP A 86 2.02 9.03 -12.33
N VAL A 87 1.86 9.32 -13.62
CA VAL A 87 1.91 8.31 -14.69
C VAL A 87 3.30 7.67 -14.80
N GLU A 88 4.37 8.45 -14.63
CA GLU A 88 5.74 7.95 -14.68
C GLU A 88 6.02 6.97 -13.53
N GLY A 89 5.58 7.32 -12.31
CA GLY A 89 5.69 6.45 -11.14
C GLY A 89 4.85 5.17 -11.25
N GLU A 90 3.67 5.25 -11.86
CA GLU A 90 2.82 4.08 -12.12
C GLU A 90 3.50 3.09 -13.08
N GLU A 91 3.99 3.56 -14.22
CA GLU A 91 4.65 2.73 -15.24
C GLU A 91 5.88 2.03 -14.66
N ALA A 92 6.75 2.77 -13.97
CA ALA A 92 7.94 2.22 -13.33
C ALA A 92 7.60 1.15 -12.27
N ALA A 93 6.52 1.35 -11.51
CA ALA A 93 6.10 0.38 -10.51
C ALA A 93 5.48 -0.89 -11.12
N TRP A 94 4.80 -0.79 -12.26
CA TRP A 94 4.29 -1.95 -12.99
C TRP A 94 5.42 -2.78 -13.61
N GLU A 95 6.42 -2.14 -14.20
CA GLU A 95 7.61 -2.83 -14.74
C GLU A 95 8.26 -3.71 -13.66
N ARG A 96 8.47 -3.16 -12.46
CA ARG A 96 9.01 -3.92 -11.33
C ARG A 96 8.07 -5.02 -10.83
N ALA A 97 6.76 -4.83 -10.94
CA ALA A 97 5.80 -5.85 -10.52
C ALA A 97 5.89 -7.07 -11.43
N ASP A 98 5.95 -6.86 -12.75
CA ASP A 98 6.08 -7.93 -13.73
C ASP A 98 7.43 -8.66 -13.58
N GLU A 99 8.54 -7.94 -13.40
CA GLU A 99 9.87 -8.52 -13.15
C GLU A 99 9.91 -9.42 -11.89
N SER A 100 9.08 -9.11 -10.89
CA SER A 100 9.06 -9.84 -9.62
C SER A 100 8.24 -11.13 -9.64
N GLU A 101 7.51 -11.40 -10.73
CA GLU A 101 6.63 -12.57 -10.88
C GLU A 101 7.16 -13.66 -11.82
N GLU A 102 8.29 -13.40 -12.50
CA GLU A 102 8.97 -14.35 -13.38
C GLU A 102 9.90 -15.35 -12.66
#